data_AF-A0A0E0DS39-F1
#
_entry.id   AF-A0A0E0DS39-F1
#
_cell.length_a   1.000
_cell.length_b   1.000
_cell.length_c   1.000
_cell.angle_alpha   90.00
_cell.angle_beta   90.00
_cell.angle_gamma   90.00
#
_symmetry.space_group_name_H-M   'P 1'
#
loop_
_entity.id
_entity.type
_entity.pdbx_description
1 polymer ?
#
loop_
_entity_poly.entity_id
_entity_poly.type
_entity_poly.pdbx_seq_one_letter_code
_entity_poly.pdbx_strand_id
1 'polypeptide(L)'
;MKEMVSSSTFRVPGGLGFLGPSKIGLIPLRNRSGVRSRVKHIAPKCAVSSARPASQPRFIQHKKEAFWFYRFLSIVYDHVINPGHWTEDMRDDALEPAELYHHRLKVVDVGGGTGFTTLGIVKHVDNENVTLLDQSPHQLEKARQKAALNGVNIIEGDAEDLPFPTDAFDRYVSAGSIEYWPDPQRGIKEAYRVLKLGGVACLIGPVHPTFWLSRFFADMWMLFPKEEEYIEWFKKAGFQDVKIKRIGPKWYRGVRRHGLIMGCSVTGVKRSSGDSPLQLGPKAEDVEKPVNPFTFIFRFVMGTICASYYVLVPIYMWIKDQIVPKDQPI
;
A
#
# COMPACT_ATOMS: atom_id res chain seq x y z
N MET A 1 50.13 53.43 14.11
CA MET A 1 49.17 54.02 15.07
C MET A 1 48.56 52.85 15.84
N LYS A 2 49.06 52.64 17.07
CA LYS A 2 48.52 52.00 18.30
C LYS A 2 47.25 51.12 18.22
N GLU A 3 47.00 50.06 18.98
CA GLU A 3 47.59 49.24 20.07
C GLU A 3 46.55 48.08 20.24
N MET A 4 46.86 46.78 20.23
CA MET A 4 47.40 45.90 21.28
C MET A 4 46.43 45.45 22.42
N VAL A 5 46.26 44.10 22.50
CA VAL A 5 46.11 43.19 23.69
C VAL A 5 44.75 43.07 24.42
N SER A 6 44.17 41.86 24.50
CA SER A 6 44.37 40.93 25.65
C SER A 6 43.47 39.68 25.65
N SER A 7 44.07 38.58 26.07
CA SER A 7 43.57 37.21 26.26
C SER A 7 42.73 36.99 27.53
N SER A 8 41.91 35.94 27.55
CA SER A 8 41.92 34.97 28.67
C SER A 8 41.22 33.64 28.33
N THR A 9 41.95 32.55 28.57
CA THR A 9 41.53 31.14 28.59
C THR A 9 40.89 30.78 29.93
N PHE A 10 39.93 29.85 29.96
CA PHE A 10 39.63 29.07 31.17
C PHE A 10 39.43 27.58 30.89
N ARG A 11 40.02 26.77 31.79
CA ARG A 11 40.20 25.32 31.73
C ARG A 11 39.00 24.55 32.32
N VAL A 12 38.89 23.31 31.85
CA VAL A 12 38.14 22.16 32.40
C VAL A 12 38.68 21.74 33.79
N PRO A 13 37.82 21.18 34.66
CA PRO A 13 38.22 20.12 35.59
C PRO A 13 37.49 18.81 35.29
N GLY A 14 38.24 17.71 35.30
CA GLY A 14 37.74 16.35 35.09
C GLY A 14 37.49 15.57 36.38
N GLY A 15 37.06 14.32 36.20
CA GLY A 15 37.39 13.22 37.11
C GLY A 15 36.22 12.40 37.65
N LEU A 16 36.21 11.10 37.27
CA LEU A 16 35.76 9.91 38.01
C LEU A 16 34.23 9.75 38.20
N GLY A 17 33.56 8.61 38.00
CA GLY A 17 33.99 7.22 37.88
C GLY A 17 33.12 6.31 38.78
N PHE A 18 32.20 5.56 38.16
CA PHE A 18 31.73 4.20 38.51
C PHE A 18 30.87 3.87 39.77
N LEU A 19 29.90 2.96 39.49
CA LEU A 19 29.35 1.83 40.28
C LEU A 19 28.10 1.99 41.19
N GLY A 20 27.00 1.33 40.76
CA GLY A 20 26.38 0.20 41.48
C GLY A 20 25.27 0.48 42.52
N PRO A 21 24.14 -0.26 42.51
CA PRO A 21 23.06 -0.07 43.47
C PRO A 21 23.29 -0.88 44.77
N SER A 22 23.10 -0.22 45.92
CA SER A 22 23.20 -0.82 47.24
C SER A 22 21.93 -1.62 47.62
N LYS A 23 22.12 -2.90 47.95
CA LYS A 23 21.17 -3.76 48.67
C LYS A 23 21.01 -3.26 50.11
N ILE A 24 19.78 -3.13 50.62
CA ILE A 24 19.48 -3.13 52.06
C ILE A 24 18.34 -4.12 52.31
N GLY A 25 18.55 -4.95 53.33
CA GLY A 25 17.82 -6.17 53.63
C GLY A 25 16.52 -6.01 54.43
N LEU A 26 15.89 -7.17 54.61
CA LEU A 26 14.60 -7.45 55.19
C LEU A 26 14.49 -7.18 56.70
N ILE A 27 13.29 -6.76 57.14
CA ILE A 27 12.71 -7.06 58.46
C ILE A 27 11.26 -7.54 58.23
N PRO A 28 10.79 -8.66 58.84
CA PRO A 28 9.46 -9.18 58.59
C PRO A 28 8.43 -8.66 59.61
N LEU A 29 7.33 -8.07 59.14
CA LEU A 29 6.12 -7.85 59.95
C LEU A 29 5.06 -8.86 59.54
N ARG A 30 4.75 -9.74 60.49
CA ARG A 30 3.69 -10.75 60.43
C ARG A 30 2.35 -10.05 60.70
N ASN A 31 1.43 -10.07 59.73
CA ASN A 31 0.02 -10.01 60.05
C ASN A 31 -0.83 -10.82 59.07
N ARG A 32 -1.70 -11.64 59.65
CA ARG A 32 -2.66 -12.53 58.99
C ARG A 32 -3.87 -11.71 58.55
N SER A 33 -4.30 -11.87 57.29
CA SER A 33 -5.71 -12.09 56.91
C SER A 33 -5.90 -12.00 55.39
N GLY A 34 -6.66 -12.96 54.85
CA GLY A 34 -7.69 -12.72 53.83
C GLY A 34 -7.31 -12.23 52.44
N VAL A 35 -7.51 -13.12 51.45
CA VAL A 35 -7.85 -12.83 50.04
C VAL A 35 -6.69 -12.42 49.13
N ARG A 36 -6.05 -13.42 48.49
CA ARG A 36 -5.25 -13.21 47.27
C ARG A 36 -6.19 -13.10 46.07
N SER A 37 -6.50 -11.89 45.62
CA SER A 37 -6.98 -11.69 44.24
C SER A 37 -5.77 -11.79 43.30
N ARG A 38 -5.81 -12.75 42.36
CA ARG A 38 -4.84 -12.86 41.28
C ARG A 38 -5.20 -11.81 40.23
N VAL A 39 -4.66 -10.60 40.34
CA VAL A 39 -4.62 -9.68 39.20
C VAL A 39 -3.62 -10.25 38.20
N LYS A 40 -4.13 -10.95 37.18
CA LYS A 40 -3.35 -11.27 35.99
C LYS A 40 -3.17 -9.97 35.23
N HIS A 41 -1.98 -9.38 35.28
CA HIS A 41 -1.56 -8.43 34.25
C HIS A 41 -1.48 -9.21 32.93
N ILE A 42 -2.55 -9.14 32.14
CA ILE A 42 -2.55 -9.58 30.76
C ILE A 42 -1.91 -8.43 29.98
N ALA A 43 -0.59 -8.52 29.78
CA ALA A 43 0.05 -7.75 28.71
C ALA A 43 -0.64 -8.15 27.39
N PRO A 44 -0.99 -7.20 26.50
CA PRO A 44 -1.51 -7.56 25.20
C PRO A 44 -0.45 -8.40 24.49
N LYS A 45 -0.83 -9.61 24.06
CA LYS A 45 0.03 -10.42 23.19
C LYS A 45 0.23 -9.60 21.90
N CYS A 46 1.41 -9.02 21.74
CA CYS A 46 1.87 -8.51 20.45
C CYS A 46 1.70 -9.63 19.42
N ALA A 47 0.82 -9.41 18.45
CA ALA A 47 0.70 -10.30 17.32
C ALA A 47 1.96 -10.09 16.46
N VAL A 48 2.94 -10.97 16.64
CA VAL A 48 3.97 -11.18 15.61
C VAL A 48 3.20 -11.71 14.41
N SER A 49 2.98 -10.85 13.42
CA SER A 49 2.32 -11.25 12.18
C SER A 49 3.24 -12.27 11.50
N SER A 50 2.88 -13.54 11.59
CA SER A 50 3.49 -14.57 10.75
C SER A 50 3.29 -14.13 9.30
N ALA A 51 4.39 -13.93 8.58
CA ALA A 51 4.34 -13.83 7.13
C ALA A 51 3.52 -15.01 6.61
N ARG A 52 2.60 -14.73 5.68
CA ARG A 52 1.85 -15.76 4.96
C ARG A 52 2.85 -16.82 4.48
N PRO A 53 2.54 -18.13 4.58
CA PRO A 53 3.49 -19.15 4.15
C PRO A 53 3.95 -18.84 2.72
N ALA A 54 5.26 -18.82 2.49
CA ALA A 54 5.90 -18.55 1.21
C ALA A 54 5.60 -19.60 0.11
N SER A 55 4.50 -20.35 0.25
CA SER A 55 4.23 -21.60 -0.47
C SER A 55 3.25 -21.45 -1.64
N GLN A 56 2.83 -20.24 -2.00
CA GLN A 56 2.18 -20.02 -3.30
C GLN A 56 3.21 -19.50 -4.31
N PRO A 57 3.43 -20.20 -5.44
CA PRO A 57 4.39 -19.76 -6.44
C PRO A 57 3.87 -18.51 -7.14
N ARG A 58 4.24 -17.32 -6.64
CA ARG A 58 4.11 -16.08 -7.41
C ARG A 58 5.18 -16.11 -8.51
N PHE A 59 4.80 -16.00 -9.77
CA PHE A 59 5.77 -16.01 -10.87
C PHE A 59 6.46 -14.65 -11.04
N ILE A 60 5.79 -13.55 -10.65
CA ILE A 60 6.38 -12.20 -10.56
C ILE A 60 6.71 -11.92 -9.09
N GLN A 61 7.93 -12.23 -8.68
CA GLN A 61 8.46 -11.86 -7.35
C GLN A 61 9.67 -10.94 -7.44
N HIS A 62 10.39 -10.96 -8.57
CA HIS A 62 11.58 -10.15 -8.75
C HIS A 62 11.22 -8.82 -9.41
N LYS A 63 11.59 -7.70 -8.77
CA LYS A 63 11.41 -6.35 -9.31
C LYS A 63 11.94 -6.17 -10.75
N LYS A 64 13.06 -6.85 -11.10
CA LYS A 64 13.64 -6.82 -12.46
C LYS A 64 12.82 -7.57 -13.51
N GLU A 65 12.19 -8.69 -13.16
CA GLU A 65 11.29 -9.43 -14.08
C GLU A 65 10.00 -8.63 -14.30
N ALA A 66 9.48 -8.09 -13.21
CA ALA A 66 8.34 -7.20 -13.19
C ALA A 66 8.60 -5.98 -14.08
N PHE A 67 9.76 -5.33 -13.99
CA PHE A 67 10.15 -4.17 -14.81
C PHE A 67 10.01 -4.41 -16.32
N TRP A 68 10.56 -5.50 -16.85
CA TRP A 68 10.48 -5.79 -18.29
C TRP A 68 9.07 -6.17 -18.71
N PHE A 69 8.38 -6.97 -17.89
CA PHE A 69 6.97 -7.29 -18.10
C PHE A 69 6.09 -6.02 -18.13
N TYR A 70 6.30 -5.07 -17.19
CA TYR A 70 5.58 -3.80 -17.12
C TYR A 70 5.92 -2.82 -18.23
N ARG A 71 7.18 -2.77 -18.68
CA ARG A 71 7.57 -1.90 -19.80
C ARG A 71 6.75 -2.23 -21.06
N PHE A 72 6.52 -3.52 -21.33
CA PHE A 72 5.72 -3.97 -22.47
C PHE A 72 4.21 -3.93 -22.18
N LEU A 73 3.78 -4.38 -21.00
CA LEU A 73 2.35 -4.44 -20.67
C LEU A 73 1.75 -3.04 -20.47
N SER A 74 2.46 -2.07 -19.89
CA SER A 74 1.94 -0.70 -19.64
C SER A 74 1.54 0.05 -20.91
N ILE A 75 2.21 -0.20 -22.04
CA ILE A 75 1.82 0.36 -23.35
C ILE A 75 0.43 -0.15 -23.76
N VAL A 76 0.18 -1.45 -23.57
CA VAL A 76 -1.11 -2.09 -23.85
C VAL A 76 -2.15 -1.73 -22.77
N TYR A 77 -1.73 -1.61 -21.51
CA TYR A 77 -2.60 -1.36 -20.37
C TYR A 77 -3.30 0.01 -20.46
N ASP A 78 -2.53 1.07 -20.73
CA ASP A 78 -3.06 2.44 -20.82
C ASP A 78 -4.07 2.61 -21.97
N HIS A 79 -3.87 1.95 -23.11
CA HIS A 79 -4.62 2.21 -24.36
C HIS A 79 -5.70 1.16 -24.68
N VAL A 80 -5.57 -0.06 -24.14
CA VAL A 80 -6.46 -1.19 -24.48
C VAL A 80 -7.22 -1.72 -23.26
N ILE A 81 -6.59 -1.75 -22.08
CA ILE A 81 -7.16 -2.37 -20.87
C ILE A 81 -7.95 -1.36 -20.04
N ASN A 82 -7.40 -0.16 -19.78
CA ASN A 82 -8.07 0.87 -18.98
C ASN A 82 -9.48 1.27 -19.47
N PRO A 83 -9.74 1.45 -20.78
CA PRO A 83 -11.09 1.79 -21.26
C PRO A 83 -12.17 0.74 -20.96
N GLY A 84 -11.79 -0.51 -20.68
CA GLY A 84 -12.72 -1.61 -20.37
C GLY A 84 -12.69 -2.09 -18.92
N HIS A 85 -11.58 -1.92 -18.20
CA HIS A 85 -11.34 -2.54 -16.88
C HIS A 85 -11.27 -1.54 -15.73
N TRP A 86 -10.70 -0.35 -15.97
CA TRP A 86 -10.49 0.70 -14.97
C TRP A 86 -10.88 2.03 -15.58
N THR A 87 -12.20 2.22 -15.69
CA THR A 87 -12.80 3.37 -16.33
C THR A 87 -12.75 4.60 -15.43
N GLU A 88 -12.93 5.78 -16.01
CA GLU A 88 -12.94 7.03 -15.24
C GLU A 88 -14.02 7.07 -14.17
N ASP A 89 -15.20 6.53 -14.46
CA ASP A 89 -16.31 6.44 -13.52
C ASP A 89 -16.04 5.43 -12.40
N MET A 90 -15.33 4.34 -12.69
CA MET A 90 -14.91 3.37 -11.67
C MET A 90 -13.80 3.96 -10.79
N ARG A 91 -12.85 4.71 -11.36
CA ARG A 91 -11.86 5.49 -10.60
C ARG A 91 -12.52 6.49 -9.67
N ASP A 92 -13.43 7.30 -10.19
CA ASP A 92 -14.09 8.36 -9.42
C ASP A 92 -14.95 7.75 -8.31
N ASP A 93 -15.65 6.62 -8.56
CA ASP A 93 -16.37 5.87 -7.52
C ASP A 93 -15.45 5.26 -6.45
N ALA A 94 -14.28 4.76 -6.85
CA ALA A 94 -13.30 4.19 -5.94
C ALA A 94 -12.60 5.23 -5.04
N LEU A 95 -12.50 6.47 -5.51
CA LEU A 95 -11.93 7.61 -4.78
C LEU A 95 -12.91 8.26 -3.80
N GLU A 96 -14.22 8.04 -3.93
CA GLU A 96 -15.22 8.65 -3.04
C GLU A 96 -14.94 8.38 -1.54
N PRO A 97 -14.59 7.14 -1.12
CA PRO A 97 -14.19 6.86 0.26
C PRO A 97 -12.90 7.55 0.74
N ALA A 98 -12.09 8.10 -0.17
CA ALA A 98 -10.88 8.85 0.19
C ALA A 98 -11.20 10.24 0.76
N GLU A 99 -12.46 10.67 0.75
CA GLU A 99 -12.93 11.92 1.39
C GLU A 99 -12.12 13.16 0.95
N LEU A 100 -11.93 13.31 -0.36
CA LEU A 100 -11.21 14.43 -0.99
C LEU A 100 -12.07 15.71 -1.05
N TYR A 101 -12.68 16.11 0.06
CA TYR A 101 -13.71 17.17 0.07
C TYR A 101 -13.17 18.60 0.14
N HIS A 102 -11.86 18.78 0.34
CA HIS A 102 -11.24 20.10 0.48
C HIS A 102 -10.02 20.26 -0.41
N HIS A 103 -10.00 21.35 -1.17
CA HIS A 103 -8.96 21.63 -2.16
C HIS A 103 -7.54 21.80 -1.58
N ARG A 104 -7.43 22.11 -0.28
CA ARG A 104 -6.17 22.30 0.46
C ARG A 104 -5.63 21.04 1.15
N LEU A 105 -6.25 19.88 0.96
CA LEU A 105 -5.74 18.62 1.53
C LEU A 105 -4.37 18.30 0.95
N LYS A 106 -3.41 17.91 1.78
CA LYS A 106 -2.16 17.31 1.29
C LYS A 106 -2.40 15.85 0.99
N VAL A 107 -2.26 15.45 -0.27
CA VAL A 107 -2.53 14.10 -0.75
C VAL A 107 -1.26 13.48 -1.31
N VAL A 108 -1.00 12.23 -0.95
CA VAL A 108 0.01 11.41 -1.64
C VAL A 108 -0.68 10.28 -2.40
N ASP A 109 -0.36 10.14 -3.68
CA ASP A 109 -0.73 9.02 -4.55
C ASP A 109 0.48 8.11 -4.72
N VAL A 110 0.48 6.96 -4.06
CA VAL A 110 1.61 6.01 -4.00
C VAL A 110 1.39 4.86 -4.97
N GLY A 111 2.39 4.62 -5.81
CA GLY A 111 2.25 3.74 -6.96
C GLY A 111 1.36 4.35 -8.04
N GLY A 112 1.40 5.67 -8.19
CA GLY A 112 0.51 6.41 -9.08
C GLY A 112 0.74 6.16 -10.58
N GLY A 113 1.85 5.49 -10.94
CA GLY A 113 2.15 5.09 -12.30
C GLY A 113 2.10 6.23 -13.32
N THR A 114 1.29 6.07 -14.36
CA THR A 114 1.09 7.09 -15.41
C THR A 114 0.18 8.24 -14.96
N GLY A 115 -0.28 8.24 -13.70
CA GLY A 115 -1.09 9.30 -13.09
C GLY A 115 -2.59 9.19 -13.34
N PHE A 116 -3.11 8.01 -13.70
CA PHE A 116 -4.54 7.84 -13.96
C PHE A 116 -5.42 8.13 -12.73
N THR A 117 -5.01 7.65 -11.55
CA THR A 117 -5.68 7.94 -10.27
C THR A 117 -5.45 9.38 -9.85
N THR A 118 -4.24 9.89 -10.03
CA THR A 118 -3.88 11.29 -9.77
C THR A 118 -4.79 12.26 -10.54
N LEU A 119 -5.15 11.94 -11.80
CA LEU A 119 -6.12 12.72 -12.57
C LEU A 119 -7.50 12.82 -11.90
N GLY A 120 -7.91 11.82 -11.13
CA GLY A 120 -9.13 11.87 -10.32
C GLY A 120 -8.96 12.71 -9.06
N ILE A 121 -7.79 12.63 -8.41
CA ILE A 121 -7.46 13.40 -7.19
C ILE A 121 -7.47 14.91 -7.48
N VAL A 122 -6.82 15.34 -8.57
CA VAL A 122 -6.69 16.76 -8.93
C VAL A 122 -8.00 17.42 -9.38
N LYS A 123 -9.08 16.65 -9.58
CA LYS A 123 -10.43 17.21 -9.76
C LYS A 123 -10.95 17.88 -8.48
N HIS A 124 -10.39 17.53 -7.33
CA HIS A 124 -10.89 17.93 -6.02
C HIS A 124 -9.85 18.66 -5.16
N VAL A 125 -8.56 18.47 -5.45
CA VAL A 125 -7.43 19.00 -4.69
C VAL A 125 -6.51 19.80 -5.59
N ASP A 126 -6.04 20.95 -5.12
CA ASP A 126 -5.12 21.81 -5.89
C ASP A 126 -3.84 21.04 -6.20
N ASN A 127 -3.35 21.13 -7.44
CA ASN A 127 -2.25 20.31 -7.94
C ASN A 127 -0.99 20.40 -7.08
N GLU A 128 -0.66 21.60 -6.56
CA GLU A 128 0.50 21.83 -5.70
C GLU A 128 0.45 21.08 -4.36
N ASN A 129 -0.73 20.63 -3.93
CA ASN A 129 -0.94 19.86 -2.72
C ASN A 129 -0.91 18.33 -2.95
N VAL A 130 -0.78 17.90 -4.21
CA VAL A 130 -0.74 16.49 -4.59
C VAL A 130 0.71 16.06 -4.86
N THR A 131 1.12 14.95 -4.26
CA THR A 131 2.37 14.27 -4.57
C THR A 131 2.09 12.90 -5.20
N LEU A 132 2.63 12.65 -6.38
CA LEU A 132 2.59 11.35 -7.05
C LEU A 132 3.95 10.68 -6.87
N LEU A 133 3.98 9.49 -6.29
CA LEU A 133 5.17 8.67 -6.12
C LEU A 133 5.03 7.34 -6.86
N ASP A 134 6.04 6.95 -7.63
CA ASP A 134 6.13 5.61 -8.25
C ASP A 134 7.60 5.17 -8.38
N GLN A 135 7.86 3.86 -8.39
CA GLN A 135 9.22 3.32 -8.60
C GLN A 135 9.65 3.32 -10.07
N SER A 136 8.74 3.59 -11.01
CA SER A 136 8.92 3.39 -12.44
C SER A 136 9.17 4.73 -13.16
N PRO A 137 10.43 5.11 -13.46
CA PRO A 137 10.71 6.43 -14.05
C PRO A 137 10.02 6.64 -15.41
N HIS A 138 9.85 5.57 -16.20
CA HIS A 138 9.15 5.63 -17.48
C HIS A 138 7.64 5.91 -17.36
N GLN A 139 7.00 5.48 -16.26
CA GLN A 139 5.59 5.80 -16.02
C GLN A 139 5.43 7.25 -15.53
N LEU A 140 6.33 7.68 -14.65
CA LEU A 140 6.38 9.07 -14.19
C LEU A 140 6.58 10.05 -15.34
N GLU A 141 7.38 9.68 -16.35
CA GLU A 141 7.56 10.50 -17.54
C GLU A 141 6.24 10.69 -18.33
N LYS A 142 5.46 9.62 -18.50
CA LYS A 142 4.11 9.72 -19.07
C LYS A 142 3.18 10.59 -18.22
N ALA A 143 3.28 10.52 -16.89
CA ALA A 143 2.50 11.37 -16.00
C ALA A 143 2.85 12.85 -16.17
N ARG A 144 4.15 13.19 -16.28
CA ARG A 144 4.64 14.56 -16.50
C ARG A 144 4.17 15.18 -17.82
N GLN A 145 3.90 14.36 -18.83
CA GLN A 145 3.39 14.82 -20.13
C GLN A 145 1.92 15.23 -20.09
N LYS A 146 1.17 14.92 -19.03
CA LYS A 146 -0.25 15.24 -18.91
C LYS A 146 -0.45 16.66 -18.39
N ALA A 147 -0.96 17.55 -19.23
CA ALA A 147 -1.20 18.95 -18.86
C ALA A 147 -2.06 19.14 -17.58
N ALA A 148 -3.02 18.23 -17.33
CA ALA A 148 -3.85 18.26 -16.13
C ALA A 148 -3.07 17.98 -14.82
N LEU A 149 -1.87 17.40 -14.90
CA LEU A 149 -1.00 17.12 -13.75
C LEU A 149 0.10 18.19 -13.58
N ASN A 150 0.07 19.28 -14.34
CA ASN A 150 1.00 20.39 -14.14
C ASN A 150 0.86 20.96 -12.73
N GLY A 151 1.96 21.05 -11.99
CA GLY A 151 1.98 21.50 -10.59
C GLY A 151 1.92 20.37 -9.55
N VAL A 152 1.59 19.14 -9.95
CA VAL A 152 1.73 17.95 -9.09
C VAL A 152 3.21 17.67 -8.84
N ASN A 153 3.57 17.38 -7.59
CA ASN A 153 4.92 16.95 -7.25
C ASN A 153 5.12 15.47 -7.63
N ILE A 154 5.86 15.19 -8.70
CA ILE A 154 6.05 13.84 -9.23
C ILE A 154 7.45 13.32 -8.92
N ILE A 155 7.56 12.34 -8.02
CA ILE A 155 8.83 11.82 -7.51
C ILE A 155 8.98 10.31 -7.67
N GLU A 156 10.23 9.85 -7.76
CA GLU A 156 10.56 8.42 -7.74
C GLU A 156 10.71 7.92 -6.30
N GLY A 157 10.17 6.74 -5.98
CA GLY A 157 10.32 6.15 -4.64
C GLY A 157 9.68 4.77 -4.49
N ASP A 158 9.95 4.10 -3.37
CA ASP A 158 9.40 2.80 -3.01
C ASP A 158 8.20 2.97 -2.06
N ALA A 159 7.08 2.30 -2.35
CA ALA A 159 5.89 2.33 -1.49
C ALA A 159 6.14 1.72 -0.10
N GLU A 160 7.13 0.84 0.02
CA GLU A 160 7.53 0.19 1.27
C GLU A 160 8.58 0.97 2.08
N ASP A 161 9.08 2.10 1.56
CA ASP A 161 10.05 2.98 2.21
C ASP A 161 9.87 4.42 1.69
N LEU A 162 8.85 5.11 2.21
CA LEU A 162 8.43 6.39 1.66
C LEU A 162 9.38 7.52 2.10
N PRO A 163 9.84 8.38 1.17
CA PRO A 163 10.78 9.47 1.44
C PRO A 163 10.09 10.70 2.07
N PHE A 164 9.14 10.47 2.97
CA PHE A 164 8.36 11.51 3.62
C PHE A 164 8.48 11.43 5.15
N PRO A 165 8.40 12.58 5.85
CA PRO A 165 8.34 12.55 7.30
C PRO A 165 7.02 11.94 7.80
N THR A 166 7.04 11.51 9.06
CA THR A 166 5.83 11.08 9.77
C THR A 166 4.82 12.23 9.86
N ASP A 167 3.53 11.93 9.78
CA ASP A 167 2.43 12.91 9.90
C ASP A 167 2.50 14.07 8.86
N ALA A 168 2.78 13.74 7.60
CA ALA A 168 2.94 14.72 6.51
C ALA A 168 1.65 15.00 5.70
N PHE A 169 0.82 13.99 5.48
CA PHE A 169 -0.32 14.04 4.55
C PHE A 169 -1.67 13.91 5.25
N ASP A 170 -2.69 14.54 4.68
CA ASP A 170 -4.07 14.41 5.13
C ASP A 170 -4.75 13.17 4.51
N ARG A 171 -4.29 12.77 3.31
CA ARG A 171 -4.79 11.60 2.57
C ARG A 171 -3.66 10.82 1.94
N TYR A 172 -3.80 9.51 1.98
CA TYR A 172 -2.96 8.56 1.28
C TYR A 172 -3.86 7.80 0.32
N VAL A 173 -3.52 7.81 -0.96
CA VAL A 173 -4.20 7.03 -1.99
C VAL A 173 -3.18 6.10 -2.63
N SER A 174 -3.57 4.86 -2.92
CA SER A 174 -2.79 3.98 -3.78
C SER A 174 -3.76 3.08 -4.54
N ALA A 175 -3.61 2.99 -5.85
CA ALA A 175 -4.54 2.28 -6.72
C ALA A 175 -3.82 1.41 -7.74
N GLY A 176 -4.13 0.11 -7.75
CA GLY A 176 -3.54 -0.84 -8.70
C GLY A 176 -2.02 -1.01 -8.53
N SER A 177 -1.52 -0.85 -7.29
CA SER A 177 -0.09 -0.93 -6.97
C SER A 177 0.25 -2.07 -6.00
N ILE A 178 -0.61 -2.32 -5.01
CA ILE A 178 -0.32 -3.25 -3.90
C ILE A 178 -0.15 -4.70 -4.36
N GLU A 179 -0.79 -5.09 -5.46
CA GLU A 179 -0.61 -6.40 -6.11
C GLU A 179 0.85 -6.69 -6.50
N TYR A 180 1.69 -5.65 -6.53
CA TYR A 180 3.09 -5.70 -6.93
C TYR A 180 4.07 -5.52 -5.78
N TRP A 181 3.59 -5.24 -4.56
CA TRP A 181 4.47 -5.02 -3.41
C TRP A 181 4.99 -6.37 -2.88
N PRO A 182 6.33 -6.56 -2.79
CA PRO A 182 6.90 -7.72 -2.12
C PRO A 182 6.35 -7.95 -0.70
N ASP A 183 6.22 -6.88 0.09
CA ASP A 183 5.69 -6.88 1.45
C ASP A 183 4.55 -5.85 1.60
N PRO A 184 3.30 -6.23 1.26
CA PRO A 184 2.14 -5.35 1.35
C PRO A 184 1.94 -4.74 2.74
N GLN A 185 2.21 -5.51 3.79
CA GLN A 185 2.03 -5.06 5.18
C GLN A 185 2.98 -3.91 5.53
N ARG A 186 4.19 -3.90 4.97
CA ARG A 186 5.16 -2.81 5.12
C ARG A 186 4.70 -1.53 4.42
N GLY A 187 4.19 -1.62 3.19
CA GLY A 187 3.61 -0.46 2.50
C GLY A 187 2.42 0.14 3.25
N ILE A 188 1.55 -0.69 3.83
CA ILE A 188 0.44 -0.20 4.68
C ILE A 188 0.95 0.41 5.99
N LYS A 189 2.07 -0.09 6.54
CA LYS A 189 2.74 0.55 7.69
C LYS A 189 3.21 1.97 7.33
N GLU A 190 3.84 2.13 6.17
CA GLU A 190 4.29 3.43 5.67
C GLU A 190 3.13 4.38 5.41
N ALA A 191 2.01 3.88 4.84
CA ALA A 191 0.78 4.65 4.69
C ALA A 191 0.28 5.21 6.05
N TYR A 192 0.33 4.40 7.11
CA TYR A 192 -0.01 4.86 8.45
C TYR A 192 0.96 5.94 8.94
N ARG A 193 2.27 5.70 8.80
CA ARG A 193 3.32 6.62 9.29
C ARG A 193 3.19 8.02 8.69
N VAL A 194 3.00 8.12 7.37
CA VAL A 194 3.00 9.42 6.67
C VAL A 194 1.70 10.20 6.81
N LEU A 195 0.59 9.57 7.22
CA LEU A 195 -0.68 10.26 7.46
C LEU A 195 -0.65 11.03 8.78
N LYS A 196 -1.30 12.19 8.84
CA LYS A 196 -1.56 12.96 10.07
C LYS A 196 -2.64 12.30 10.94
N LEU A 197 -2.78 12.77 12.18
CA LEU A 197 -3.95 12.46 13.01
C LEU A 197 -5.25 12.84 12.28
N GLY A 198 -6.19 11.89 12.19
CA GLY A 198 -7.44 12.03 11.43
C GLY A 198 -7.27 11.81 9.92
N GLY A 199 -6.06 11.54 9.45
CA GLY A 199 -5.79 11.24 8.06
C GLY A 199 -6.41 9.92 7.61
N VAL A 200 -6.78 9.84 6.33
CA VAL A 200 -7.44 8.67 5.73
C VAL A 200 -6.51 8.02 4.71
N ALA A 201 -6.27 6.72 4.87
CA ALA A 201 -5.68 5.90 3.84
C ALA A 201 -6.80 5.30 2.99
N CYS A 202 -6.66 5.34 1.67
CA CYS A 202 -7.53 4.74 0.68
C CYS A 202 -6.70 3.88 -0.26
N LEU A 203 -6.90 2.57 -0.19
CA LEU A 203 -6.19 1.59 -0.99
C LEU A 203 -7.16 0.92 -1.95
N ILE A 204 -6.84 0.96 -3.24
CA ILE A 204 -7.66 0.43 -4.31
C ILE A 204 -6.89 -0.72 -4.95
N GLY A 205 -7.47 -1.91 -4.98
CA GLY A 205 -6.79 -3.08 -5.52
C GLY A 205 -7.75 -4.20 -5.95
N PRO A 206 -7.23 -5.21 -6.64
CA PRO A 206 -8.02 -6.33 -7.12
C PRO A 206 -8.44 -7.25 -5.96
N VAL A 207 -9.63 -7.83 -6.05
CA VAL A 207 -10.06 -8.87 -5.09
C VAL A 207 -9.88 -10.25 -5.69
N HIS A 208 -9.46 -11.22 -4.87
CA HIS A 208 -9.37 -12.63 -5.24
C HIS A 208 -10.68 -13.11 -5.90
N PRO A 209 -10.64 -13.63 -7.13
CA PRO A 209 -11.85 -13.96 -7.87
C PRO A 209 -12.53 -15.20 -7.29
N THR A 210 -13.84 -15.35 -7.52
CA THR A 210 -14.58 -16.54 -7.02
C THR A 210 -14.64 -17.68 -8.03
N PHE A 211 -14.55 -17.37 -9.33
CA PHE A 211 -14.62 -18.37 -10.40
C PHE A 211 -13.34 -19.22 -10.45
N TRP A 212 -13.48 -20.54 -10.58
CA TRP A 212 -12.35 -21.47 -10.39
C TRP A 212 -11.20 -21.24 -11.38
N LEU A 213 -11.50 -20.96 -12.65
CA LEU A 213 -10.47 -20.73 -13.66
C LEU A 213 -9.76 -19.39 -13.44
N SER A 214 -10.50 -18.36 -13.02
CA SER A 214 -9.90 -17.08 -12.65
C SER A 214 -9.02 -17.25 -11.41
N ARG A 215 -9.45 -17.99 -10.38
CA ARG A 215 -8.60 -18.27 -9.21
C ARG A 215 -7.27 -18.90 -9.60
N PHE A 216 -7.33 -19.91 -10.48
CA PHE A 216 -6.12 -20.57 -10.98
C PHE A 216 -5.16 -19.56 -11.62
N PHE A 217 -5.64 -18.69 -12.52
CA PHE A 217 -4.78 -17.69 -13.15
C PHE A 217 -4.36 -16.55 -12.20
N ALA A 218 -5.18 -16.17 -11.21
CA ALA A 218 -4.80 -15.20 -10.17
C ALA A 218 -3.63 -15.72 -9.35
N ASP A 219 -3.75 -16.95 -8.82
CA ASP A 219 -2.75 -17.58 -7.96
C ASP A 219 -1.41 -17.77 -8.69
N MET A 220 -1.44 -17.87 -10.02
CA MET A 220 -0.25 -17.99 -10.87
C MET A 220 0.32 -16.65 -11.36
N TRP A 221 -0.35 -15.51 -11.18
CA TRP A 221 0.09 -14.27 -11.84
C TRP A 221 0.75 -13.29 -10.88
N MET A 222 -0.07 -12.63 -10.06
CA MET A 222 0.33 -11.59 -9.12
C MET A 222 -0.50 -11.69 -7.85
N LEU A 223 -0.25 -10.81 -6.88
CA LEU A 223 -1.00 -10.85 -5.64
C LEU A 223 -2.45 -10.39 -5.87
N PHE A 224 -3.40 -11.31 -5.65
CA PHE A 224 -4.83 -11.02 -5.56
C PHE A 224 -5.28 -11.25 -4.11
N PRO A 225 -5.26 -10.22 -3.24
CA PRO A 225 -5.64 -10.40 -1.85
C PRO A 225 -7.14 -10.69 -1.71
N LYS A 226 -7.50 -11.40 -0.64
CA LYS A 226 -8.89 -11.42 -0.21
C LYS A 226 -9.26 -10.11 0.50
N GLU A 227 -10.55 -9.79 0.55
CA GLU A 227 -11.05 -8.60 1.27
C GLU A 227 -10.62 -8.61 2.75
N GLU A 228 -10.58 -9.79 3.37
CA GLU A 228 -10.17 -9.95 4.76
C GLU A 228 -8.69 -9.62 4.96
N GLU A 229 -7.83 -9.90 3.97
CA GLU A 229 -6.39 -9.59 4.05
C GLU A 229 -6.15 -8.10 4.06
N TYR A 230 -6.88 -7.34 3.24
CA TYR A 230 -6.82 -5.87 3.28
C TYR A 230 -7.23 -5.33 4.65
N ILE A 231 -8.34 -5.83 5.22
CA ILE A 231 -8.80 -5.42 6.55
C ILE A 231 -7.75 -5.73 7.61
N GLU A 232 -7.16 -6.92 7.55
CA GLU A 232 -6.11 -7.33 8.48
C GLU A 232 -4.88 -6.44 8.38
N TRP A 233 -4.40 -6.12 7.17
CA TRP A 233 -3.24 -5.24 7.00
C TRP A 233 -3.45 -3.85 7.60
N PHE A 234 -4.62 -3.25 7.35
CA PHE A 234 -4.98 -1.95 7.93
C PHE A 234 -5.06 -2.02 9.46
N LYS A 235 -5.75 -3.02 10.01
CA LYS A 235 -5.90 -3.19 11.46
C LYS A 235 -4.54 -3.43 12.14
N LYS A 236 -3.68 -4.28 11.57
CA LYS A 236 -2.34 -4.54 12.09
C LYS A 236 -1.48 -3.29 12.07
N ALA A 237 -1.59 -2.47 11.03
CA ALA A 237 -0.91 -1.18 10.95
C ALA A 237 -1.47 -0.12 11.93
N GLY A 238 -2.59 -0.37 12.60
CA GLY A 238 -3.16 0.52 13.61
C GLY A 238 -4.29 1.42 13.11
N PHE A 239 -4.72 1.28 11.85
CA PHE A 239 -5.88 2.01 11.34
C PHE A 239 -7.16 1.60 12.07
N GLN A 240 -8.04 2.57 12.29
CA GLN A 240 -9.38 2.35 12.83
C GLN A 240 -10.43 2.65 11.76
N ASP A 241 -11.69 2.32 12.05
CA ASP A 241 -12.82 2.53 11.14
C ASP A 241 -12.60 1.96 9.73
N VAL A 242 -12.01 0.75 9.68
CA VAL A 242 -11.66 0.11 8.41
C VAL A 242 -12.93 -0.27 7.66
N LYS A 243 -13.11 0.29 6.46
CA LYS A 243 -14.27 0.07 5.60
C LYS A 243 -13.81 -0.47 4.25
N ILE A 244 -14.70 -1.25 3.61
CA ILE A 244 -14.50 -1.74 2.25
C ILE A 244 -15.70 -1.32 1.40
N LYS A 245 -15.41 -0.68 0.28
CA LYS A 245 -16.35 -0.46 -0.82
C LYS A 245 -15.93 -1.34 -1.99
N ARG A 246 -16.84 -2.17 -2.48
CA ARG A 246 -16.60 -2.96 -3.69
C ARG A 246 -16.79 -2.06 -4.90
N ILE A 247 -15.94 -2.23 -5.90
CA ILE A 247 -15.94 -1.42 -7.11
C ILE A 247 -15.93 -2.33 -8.34
N GLY A 248 -16.63 -1.89 -9.37
CA GLY A 248 -16.72 -2.56 -10.65
C GLY A 248 -17.18 -1.58 -11.72
N PRO A 249 -16.98 -1.90 -12.99
CA PRO A 249 -17.44 -1.04 -14.07
C PRO A 249 -18.97 -0.96 -14.07
N LYS A 250 -19.53 0.23 -14.29
CA LYS A 250 -20.99 0.47 -14.27
C LYS A 250 -21.78 -0.36 -15.27
N TRP A 251 -21.14 -0.77 -16.38
CA TRP A 251 -21.76 -1.62 -17.39
C TRP A 251 -21.93 -3.06 -16.94
N TYR A 252 -21.18 -3.53 -15.93
CA TYR A 252 -21.25 -4.92 -15.50
C TYR A 252 -22.45 -5.16 -14.57
N ARG A 253 -23.41 -5.92 -15.07
CA ARG A 253 -24.64 -6.31 -14.34
C ARG A 253 -24.55 -7.67 -13.64
N GLY A 254 -23.41 -8.36 -13.72
CA GLY A 254 -23.24 -9.71 -13.19
C GLY A 254 -23.07 -9.77 -11.68
N VAL A 255 -23.50 -10.87 -11.06
CA VAL A 255 -23.20 -11.17 -9.65
C VAL A 255 -21.73 -11.63 -9.57
N ARG A 256 -21.03 -11.29 -8.47
CA ARG A 256 -19.62 -11.63 -8.17
C ARG A 256 -19.17 -13.04 -8.60
N ARG A 257 -20.11 -13.99 -8.61
CA ARG A 257 -19.93 -15.40 -8.94
C ARG A 257 -19.50 -15.67 -10.40
N HIS A 258 -19.73 -14.75 -11.35
CA HIS A 258 -19.55 -15.02 -12.79
C HIS A 258 -18.25 -14.50 -13.42
N GLY A 259 -17.24 -14.13 -12.64
CA GLY A 259 -15.85 -14.19 -13.12
C GLY A 259 -15.21 -12.89 -13.64
N LEU A 260 -15.88 -11.73 -13.57
CA LEU A 260 -15.17 -10.46 -13.70
C LEU A 260 -14.37 -10.17 -12.42
N ILE A 261 -13.11 -9.73 -12.52
CA ILE A 261 -12.40 -9.22 -11.36
C ILE A 261 -13.11 -7.96 -10.90
N MET A 262 -13.68 -8.02 -9.70
CA MET A 262 -14.15 -6.84 -8.99
C MET A 262 -12.98 -6.30 -8.16
N GLY A 263 -12.79 -5.00 -8.16
CA GLY A 263 -11.86 -4.34 -7.25
C GLY A 263 -12.51 -4.08 -5.90
N CYS A 264 -11.71 -3.58 -4.97
CA CYS A 264 -12.22 -2.93 -3.77
C CYS A 264 -11.43 -1.65 -3.49
N SER A 265 -12.11 -0.69 -2.88
CA SER A 265 -11.53 0.46 -2.21
C SER A 265 -11.63 0.21 -0.71
N VAL A 266 -10.49 0.16 -0.04
CA VAL A 266 -10.36 -0.11 1.39
C VAL A 266 -9.84 1.15 2.06
N THR A 267 -10.56 1.62 3.07
CA THR A 267 -10.17 2.83 3.80
C THR A 267 -9.93 2.56 5.26
N GLY A 268 -9.08 3.37 5.89
CA GLY A 268 -8.90 3.39 7.33
C GLY A 268 -8.42 4.75 7.82
N VAL A 269 -8.80 5.08 9.05
CA VAL A 269 -8.52 6.37 9.67
C VAL A 269 -7.39 6.23 10.68
N LYS A 270 -6.39 7.10 10.60
CA LYS A 270 -5.34 7.20 11.61
C LYS A 270 -5.85 7.96 12.83
N ARG A 271 -6.00 7.27 13.97
CA ARG A 271 -6.55 7.87 15.22
C ARG A 271 -5.49 8.26 16.24
N SER A 272 -4.21 8.04 15.94
CA SER A 272 -3.07 8.42 16.79
C SER A 272 -1.93 8.95 15.92
N SER A 273 -1.24 10.01 16.35
CA SER A 273 -0.04 10.54 15.67
C SER A 273 1.16 9.58 15.77
N GLY A 274 2.18 9.77 14.95
CA GLY A 274 3.43 9.02 15.02
C GLY A 274 3.48 7.78 14.14
N ASP A 275 4.45 6.91 14.41
CA ASP A 275 4.60 5.64 13.67
C ASP A 275 3.50 4.63 14.03
N SER A 276 3.31 3.66 13.15
CA SER A 276 2.42 2.52 13.39
C SER A 276 2.87 1.73 14.63
N PRO A 277 1.93 1.21 15.44
CA PRO A 277 2.25 0.28 16.52
C PRO A 277 2.83 -1.05 16.02
N LEU A 278 2.73 -1.33 14.71
CA LEU A 278 3.23 -2.54 14.08
C LEU A 278 4.76 -2.56 14.05
N GLN A 279 5.32 -3.60 14.65
CA GLN A 279 6.74 -3.92 14.55
C GLN A 279 6.92 -4.99 13.47
N LEU A 280 7.70 -4.65 12.45
CA LEU A 280 8.08 -5.57 11.38
C LEU A 280 9.57 -5.89 11.51
N GLY A 281 9.95 -7.09 11.09
CA GLY A 281 11.37 -7.45 10.96
C GLY A 281 12.08 -6.62 9.88
N PRO A 282 13.38 -6.89 9.63
CA PRO A 282 14.09 -6.29 8.51
C PRO A 282 13.32 -6.55 7.21
N LYS A 283 13.37 -5.58 6.28
CA LYS A 283 12.83 -5.77 4.93
C LYS A 283 13.55 -6.98 4.33
N ALA A 284 12.78 -7.96 3.83
CA ALA A 284 13.39 -9.05 3.09
C ALA A 284 14.09 -8.43 1.87
N GLU A 285 15.39 -8.70 1.71
CA GLU A 285 16.12 -8.23 0.54
C GLU A 285 15.44 -8.76 -0.71
N ASP A 286 15.26 -7.89 -1.70
CA ASP A 286 14.78 -8.29 -3.01
C ASP A 286 15.66 -9.44 -3.51
N VAL A 287 15.06 -10.50 -4.05
CA VAL A 287 15.85 -11.66 -4.48
C VAL A 287 16.77 -11.24 -5.63
N GLU A 288 18.03 -10.96 -5.33
CA GLU A 288 19.03 -10.50 -6.30
C GLU A 288 19.60 -11.64 -7.17
N LYS A 289 19.36 -12.90 -6.76
CA LYS A 289 19.91 -14.06 -7.46
C LYS A 289 19.44 -14.07 -8.92
N PRO A 290 20.37 -14.16 -9.90
CA PRO A 290 20.01 -14.24 -11.30
C PRO A 290 19.15 -15.48 -11.52
N VAL A 291 17.99 -15.25 -12.13
CA VAL A 291 17.02 -16.30 -12.40
C VAL A 291 17.56 -17.11 -13.59
N ASN A 292 17.49 -18.44 -13.50
CA ASN A 292 17.88 -19.31 -14.61
C ASN A 292 17.09 -18.88 -15.87
N PRO A 293 17.73 -18.72 -17.05
CA PRO A 293 17.06 -18.32 -18.29
C PRO A 293 15.82 -19.16 -18.64
N PHE A 294 15.85 -20.47 -18.38
CA PHE A 294 14.69 -21.35 -18.61
C PHE A 294 13.55 -21.04 -17.65
N THR A 295 13.86 -20.82 -16.37
CA THR A 295 12.86 -20.42 -15.36
C THR A 295 12.28 -19.05 -15.69
N PHE A 296 13.09 -18.12 -16.18
CA PHE A 296 12.65 -16.80 -16.64
C PHE A 296 11.71 -16.92 -17.85
N ILE A 297 12.08 -17.65 -18.90
CA ILE A 297 11.23 -17.86 -20.08
C ILE A 297 9.92 -18.53 -19.68
N PHE A 298 9.97 -19.57 -18.85
CA PHE A 298 8.77 -20.24 -18.35
C PHE A 298 7.84 -19.28 -17.58
N ARG A 299 8.41 -18.50 -16.64
CA ARG A 299 7.70 -17.44 -15.90
C ARG A 299 7.06 -16.42 -16.83
N PHE A 300 7.80 -15.95 -17.83
CA PHE A 300 7.35 -14.96 -18.78
C PHE A 300 6.19 -15.48 -19.63
N VAL A 301 6.29 -16.71 -20.16
CA VAL A 301 5.21 -17.36 -20.93
C VAL A 301 3.98 -17.56 -20.07
N MET A 302 4.12 -18.11 -18.87
CA MET A 302 3.00 -18.30 -17.94
C MET A 302 2.34 -16.99 -17.54
N GLY A 303 3.14 -15.96 -17.21
CA GLY A 303 2.65 -14.62 -16.90
C GLY A 303 1.89 -13.99 -18.07
N THR A 304 2.36 -14.21 -19.31
CA THR A 304 1.68 -13.74 -20.53
C THR A 304 0.35 -14.46 -20.76
N ILE A 305 0.27 -15.77 -20.51
CA ILE A 305 -0.98 -16.54 -20.60
C ILE A 305 -1.98 -16.04 -19.56
N CYS A 306 -1.55 -15.87 -18.30
CA CYS A 306 -2.40 -15.34 -17.24
C CYS A 306 -2.91 -13.92 -17.59
N ALA A 307 -2.01 -13.04 -18.04
CA ALA A 307 -2.37 -11.69 -18.46
C ALA A 307 -3.40 -11.71 -19.60
N SER A 308 -3.18 -12.55 -20.62
CA SER A 308 -4.09 -12.69 -21.75
C SER A 308 -5.48 -13.14 -21.31
N TYR A 309 -5.57 -14.12 -20.38
CA TYR A 309 -6.84 -14.53 -19.80
C TYR A 309 -7.58 -13.35 -19.17
N TYR A 310 -6.87 -12.53 -18.38
CA TYR A 310 -7.47 -11.39 -17.70
C TYR A 310 -7.80 -10.21 -18.58
N VAL A 311 -7.19 -10.08 -19.75
CA VAL A 311 -7.62 -9.12 -20.79
C VAL A 311 -8.86 -9.62 -21.52
N LEU A 312 -8.92 -10.92 -21.84
CA LEU A 312 -10.00 -11.50 -22.63
C LEU A 312 -11.31 -11.64 -21.85
N VAL A 313 -11.26 -11.92 -20.54
CA VAL A 313 -12.47 -12.10 -19.72
C VAL A 313 -13.36 -10.85 -19.72
N PRO A 314 -12.86 -9.63 -19.48
CA PRO A 314 -13.71 -8.44 -19.48
C PRO A 314 -14.18 -8.06 -20.88
N ILE A 315 -13.37 -8.29 -21.93
CA ILE A 315 -13.83 -8.14 -23.33
C ILE A 315 -15.02 -9.07 -23.59
N TYR A 316 -14.90 -10.34 -23.21
CA TYR A 316 -15.99 -11.31 -23.34
C TYR A 316 -17.23 -10.88 -22.55
N MET A 317 -17.07 -10.43 -21.30
CA MET A 317 -18.18 -9.96 -20.46
C MET A 317 -18.83 -8.69 -21.01
N TRP A 318 -18.06 -7.78 -21.58
CA TRP A 318 -18.56 -6.57 -22.22
C TRP A 318 -19.36 -6.91 -23.49
N ILE A 319 -18.84 -7.77 -24.36
CA ILE A 319 -19.58 -8.28 -25.53
C ILE A 319 -20.88 -8.97 -25.09
N LYS A 320 -20.80 -9.79 -24.04
CA LYS A 320 -21.97 -10.48 -23.47
C LYS A 320 -23.00 -9.48 -22.95
N ASP A 321 -22.59 -8.41 -22.28
CA ASP A 321 -23.50 -7.34 -21.82
C ASP A 321 -24.23 -6.65 -22.97
N GLN A 322 -23.57 -6.45 -24.11
CA GLN A 322 -24.20 -5.84 -25.30
C GLN A 322 -25.25 -6.75 -25.95
N ILE A 323 -25.11 -8.07 -25.82
CA ILE A 323 -25.97 -9.06 -26.47
C ILE A 323 -27.13 -9.49 -25.54
N VAL A 324 -26.87 -9.61 -24.24
CA VAL A 324 -27.85 -10.11 -23.26
C VAL A 324 -28.85 -9.01 -22.88
N PRO A 325 -30.17 -9.25 -23.00
CA PRO A 325 -31.21 -8.29 -22.64
C PRO A 325 -31.03 -7.69 -21.23
N LYS A 326 -31.47 -6.43 -21.06
CA LYS A 326 -31.21 -5.64 -19.83
C LYS A 326 -31.85 -6.25 -18.56
N ASP A 327 -32.91 -7.01 -18.74
CA ASP A 327 -33.69 -7.72 -17.72
C ASP A 327 -33.11 -9.07 -17.31
N GLN A 328 -32.07 -9.57 -18.00
CA GLN A 328 -31.45 -10.86 -17.70
C GLN A 328 -30.07 -10.70 -17.04
N PRO A 329 -29.74 -11.54 -16.04
CA PRO A 329 -28.42 -11.52 -15.41
C PRO A 329 -27.33 -12.04 -16.36
N ILE A 330 -26.14 -11.46 -16.22
CA ILE A 330 -24.91 -11.85 -16.93
C ILE A 330 -24.09 -12.82 -16.08
#